data_AF-A0A6A5TRN3-F1
#
_entry.id   AF-A0A6A5TRN3-F1
#
_cell.length_a   1.000
_cell.length_b   1.000
_cell.length_c   1.000
_cell.angle_alpha   90.00
_cell.angle_beta   90.00
_cell.angle_gamma   90.00
#
_symmetry.space_group_name_H-M   'P 1'
#
loop_
_entity.id
_entity.type
_entity.pdbx_description
1 polymer ?
#
loop_
_entity_poly.entity_id
_entity_poly.type
_entity_poly.pdbx_seq_one_letter_code
_entity_poly.pdbx_strand_id
1 'polypeptide(L)'
;PKGKVKKMDNWTYRLKMDSENKFRKMETLFPAKGKYMITTYVHAANYDSLRFVGPDGRLYLWVSHAPVTAMHGARYDSLRHALFAAHGQNDPLYGDIVADHAYWDGFPSCSFTLVNLPDEALHIRSSTVDPALVIATLQILKDWERHTMRREKAIDPNGFEFSEIRARKGDLGRLSYWKS
;
A
#
# COMPACT_ATOMS: atom_id res chain seq x y z
N PRO A 1 15.02 35.39 -15.69
CA PRO A 1 14.77 35.03 -14.27
C PRO A 1 14.42 33.54 -14.13
N LYS A 2 15.42 32.69 -13.80
CA LYS A 2 15.16 31.28 -13.47
C LYS A 2 14.57 31.24 -12.05
N GLY A 3 13.26 31.02 -11.96
CA GLY A 3 12.59 30.86 -10.67
C GLY A 3 13.25 29.72 -9.91
N LYS A 4 13.76 29.99 -8.70
CA LYS A 4 14.20 28.96 -7.77
C LYS A 4 12.99 28.07 -7.49
N VAL A 5 12.97 26.86 -8.03
CA VAL A 5 12.01 25.82 -7.61
C VAL A 5 12.18 25.66 -6.11
N LYS A 6 11.16 26.05 -5.35
CA LYS A 6 11.17 25.93 -3.89
C LYS A 6 11.33 24.44 -3.60
N LYS A 7 12.45 24.05 -2.98
CA LYS A 7 12.71 22.67 -2.59
C LYS A 7 11.55 22.25 -1.69
N MET A 8 10.67 21.37 -2.17
CA MET A 8 9.57 20.86 -1.36
C MET A 8 10.17 20.14 -0.15
N ASP A 9 9.65 20.46 1.04
CA ASP A 9 9.98 19.70 2.24
C ASP A 9 9.40 18.29 2.02
N ASN A 10 10.28 17.33 1.73
CA ASN A 10 9.86 16.00 1.30
C ASN A 10 9.70 15.06 2.50
N TRP A 11 8.64 14.27 2.49
CA TRP A 11 8.53 13.10 3.36
C TRP A 11 9.67 12.13 3.06
N THR A 12 10.29 11.58 4.09
CA THR A 12 11.38 10.62 3.95
C THR A 12 11.02 9.31 4.64
N TYR A 13 10.99 8.22 3.90
CA TYR A 13 10.81 6.89 4.44
C TYR A 13 12.18 6.20 4.63
N ARG A 14 12.41 5.62 5.82
CA ARG A 14 13.60 4.81 6.11
C ARG A 14 13.17 3.42 6.57
N LEU A 15 13.49 2.43 5.75
CA LEU A 15 13.40 1.01 6.09
C LEU A 15 14.81 0.44 6.26
N LYS A 16 15.09 -0.12 7.43
CA LYS A 16 16.30 -0.91 7.67
C LYS A 16 15.88 -2.35 7.92
N MET A 17 16.31 -3.23 7.04
CA MET A 17 16.20 -4.68 7.23
C MET A 17 17.45 -5.19 7.95
N ASP A 18 17.27 -6.24 8.73
CA ASP A 18 18.36 -7.01 9.29
C ASP A 18 19.09 -7.75 8.15
N SER A 19 20.42 -7.73 8.18
CA SER A 19 21.24 -8.33 7.13
C SER A 19 21.14 -9.86 7.12
N GLU A 20 20.95 -10.49 8.27
CA GLU A 20 21.04 -11.94 8.48
C GLU A 20 19.72 -12.63 8.14
N ASN A 21 18.61 -12.17 8.72
CA ASN A 21 17.31 -12.83 8.61
C ASN A 21 16.31 -12.06 7.72
N LYS A 22 16.72 -10.90 7.17
CA LYS A 22 15.87 -10.00 6.39
C LYS A 22 14.59 -9.56 7.12
N PHE A 23 14.54 -9.64 8.45
CA PHE A 23 13.45 -9.06 9.22
C PHE A 23 13.58 -7.56 9.34
N ARG A 24 12.46 -6.88 9.63
CA ARG A 24 12.43 -5.44 9.87
C ARG A 24 13.23 -5.10 11.13
N LYS A 25 14.32 -4.34 10.99
CA LYS A 25 15.11 -3.82 12.11
C LYS A 25 14.66 -2.42 12.52
N MET A 26 14.29 -1.59 11.55
CA MET A 26 13.82 -0.22 11.79
C MET A 26 12.89 0.19 10.67
N GLU A 27 11.83 0.90 11.01
CA GLU A 27 10.96 1.53 10.05
C GLU A 27 10.49 2.86 10.60
N THR A 28 10.77 3.94 9.86
CA THR A 28 10.46 5.28 10.31
C THR A 28 10.09 6.16 9.13
N LEU A 29 8.98 6.88 9.27
CA LEU A 29 8.53 7.87 8.31
C LEU A 29 8.74 9.26 8.89
N PHE A 30 9.52 10.08 8.19
CA PHE A 30 9.81 11.46 8.59
C PHE A 30 8.93 12.40 7.78
N PRO A 31 8.02 13.15 8.43
CA PRO A 31 7.31 14.21 7.76
C PRO A 31 8.27 15.34 7.38
N ALA A 32 7.82 16.16 6.43
CA ALA A 32 8.45 17.43 6.07
C ALA A 32 8.80 18.31 7.29
N LYS A 33 7.89 18.34 8.27
CA LYS A 33 8.01 19.05 9.55
C LYS A 33 7.34 18.23 10.63
N GLY A 34 7.91 18.25 11.84
CA GLY A 34 7.34 17.57 13.01
C GLY A 34 8.12 16.32 13.43
N LYS A 35 7.46 15.50 14.26
CA LYS A 35 8.06 14.28 14.79
C LYS A 35 7.97 13.15 13.77
N TYR A 36 8.95 12.27 13.80
CA TYR A 36 8.90 11.05 13.02
C TYR A 36 7.74 10.15 13.47
N MET A 37 7.27 9.32 12.56
CA MET A 37 6.21 8.36 12.77
C MET A 37 6.75 6.94 12.69
N ILE A 38 6.16 6.06 13.49
CA ILE A 38 6.40 4.62 13.44
C ILE A 38 5.17 3.97 12.82
N THR A 39 5.39 3.12 11.83
CA THR A 39 4.37 2.32 11.18
C THR A 39 4.51 0.85 11.57
N THR A 40 3.40 0.16 11.75
CA THR A 40 3.38 -1.26 12.09
C THR A 40 2.56 -2.00 11.06
N TYR A 41 3.26 -2.71 10.18
CA TYR A 41 2.64 -3.61 9.22
C TYR A 41 2.36 -4.97 9.88
N VAL A 42 1.17 -5.50 9.60
CA VAL A 42 0.74 -6.84 10.03
C VAL A 42 0.20 -7.55 8.79
N HIS A 43 0.89 -8.63 8.42
CA HIS A 43 0.38 -9.61 7.47
C HIS A 43 -0.45 -10.65 8.22
N ALA A 44 -1.71 -10.82 7.85
CA ALA A 44 -2.64 -11.73 8.51
C ALA A 44 -3.46 -12.54 7.51
N ALA A 45 -4.05 -13.64 7.97
CA ALA A 45 -4.77 -14.60 7.12
C ALA A 45 -6.05 -14.03 6.48
N ASN A 46 -6.59 -12.94 7.04
CA ASN A 46 -7.84 -12.30 6.61
C ASN A 46 -7.59 -11.04 5.77
N TYR A 47 -6.70 -10.17 6.22
CA TYR A 47 -6.26 -8.98 5.49
C TYR A 47 -4.95 -8.47 6.08
N ASP A 48 -4.20 -7.78 5.25
CA ASP A 48 -3.03 -7.03 5.68
C ASP A 48 -3.40 -5.64 6.16
N SER A 49 -2.64 -5.14 7.13
CA SER A 49 -2.88 -3.81 7.69
C SER A 49 -1.59 -3.05 8.00
N LEU A 50 -1.68 -1.72 7.97
CA LEU A 50 -0.62 -0.82 8.41
C LEU A 50 -1.17 0.17 9.43
N ARG A 51 -0.75 0.04 10.68
CA ARG A 51 -1.15 0.91 11.79
C ARG A 51 -0.10 2.00 12.04
N PHE A 52 -0.53 3.23 12.29
CA PHE A 52 0.37 4.34 12.65
C PHE A 52 -0.35 5.45 13.41
N VAL A 53 0.42 6.31 14.09
CA VAL A 53 -0.08 7.55 14.70
C VAL A 53 0.32 8.72 13.81
N GLY A 54 -0.64 9.52 13.37
CA GLY A 54 -0.40 10.66 12.51
C GLY A 54 0.19 11.87 13.25
N PRO A 55 0.66 12.90 12.51
CA PRO A 55 1.16 14.14 13.11
C PRO A 55 0.12 14.91 13.92
N ASP A 56 -1.17 14.67 13.66
CA ASP A 56 -2.33 15.19 14.38
C ASP A 56 -2.64 14.41 15.67
N GLY A 57 -1.87 13.37 15.98
CA GLY A 57 -2.06 12.51 17.15
C GLY A 57 -3.17 11.48 17.00
N ARG A 58 -3.87 11.42 15.85
CA ARG A 58 -4.90 10.40 15.61
C ARG A 58 -4.26 9.07 15.26
N LEU A 59 -4.96 8.00 15.63
CA LEU A 59 -4.58 6.65 15.25
C LEU A 59 -5.21 6.29 13.90
N TYR A 60 -4.38 5.78 12.99
CA TYR A 60 -4.76 5.39 11.65
C TYR A 60 -4.49 3.91 11.39
N LEU A 61 -5.28 3.33 10.49
CA LEU A 61 -5.13 1.96 10.03
C LEU A 61 -5.46 1.86 8.55
N TRP A 62 -4.47 1.53 7.72
CA TRP A 62 -4.78 0.96 6.41
C TRP A 62 -5.18 -0.50 6.56
N VAL A 63 -6.16 -0.93 5.79
CA VAL A 63 -6.49 -2.34 5.59
C VAL A 63 -6.63 -2.65 4.11
N SER A 64 -6.14 -3.82 3.72
CA SER A 64 -6.44 -4.42 2.43
C SER A 64 -7.81 -5.11 2.48
N HIS A 65 -8.48 -5.18 1.34
CA HIS A 65 -9.80 -5.83 1.26
C HIS A 65 -9.74 -7.38 1.27
N ALA A 66 -8.54 -7.95 1.11
CA ALA A 66 -8.31 -9.39 1.01
C ALA A 66 -6.88 -9.74 1.46
N PRO A 67 -6.59 -11.00 1.80
CA PRO A 67 -5.24 -11.42 2.18
C PRO A 67 -4.23 -11.16 1.06
N VAL A 68 -3.05 -10.64 1.41
CA VAL A 68 -1.97 -10.44 0.44
C VAL A 68 -1.22 -11.74 0.27
N THR A 69 -1.45 -12.42 -0.84
CA THR A 69 -0.66 -13.59 -1.24
C THR A 69 -0.48 -13.61 -2.74
N ALA A 70 0.67 -14.11 -3.18
CA ALA A 70 0.95 -14.45 -4.57
C ALA A 70 0.59 -15.90 -4.88
N MET A 71 0.12 -16.67 -3.90
CA MET A 71 -0.23 -18.08 -4.08
C MET A 71 -1.64 -18.25 -4.65
N HIS A 72 -1.86 -19.37 -5.32
CA HIS A 72 -3.17 -19.77 -5.86
C HIS A 72 -3.79 -18.79 -6.88
N GLY A 73 -2.98 -17.89 -7.45
CA GLY A 73 -3.45 -16.86 -8.38
C GLY A 73 -4.05 -15.61 -7.71
N ALA A 74 -3.77 -15.40 -6.42
CA ALA A 74 -4.07 -14.14 -5.74
C ALA A 74 -3.13 -13.01 -6.21
N ARG A 75 -3.59 -11.76 -6.08
CA ARG A 75 -3.08 -10.63 -6.87
C ARG A 75 -3.01 -9.33 -6.07
N TYR A 76 -1.79 -8.91 -5.77
CA TYR A 76 -1.49 -7.63 -5.15
C TYR A 76 -1.97 -6.41 -5.95
N ASP A 77 -1.89 -6.48 -7.28
CA ASP A 77 -2.25 -5.40 -8.19
C ASP A 77 -3.76 -5.26 -8.43
N SER A 78 -4.56 -6.05 -7.72
CA SER A 78 -6.01 -5.85 -7.60
C SER A 78 -6.44 -5.49 -6.18
N LEU A 79 -5.47 -5.35 -5.26
CA LEU A 79 -5.78 -5.02 -3.87
C LEU A 79 -6.32 -3.60 -3.76
N ARG A 80 -7.52 -3.55 -3.18
CA ARG A 80 -8.14 -2.33 -2.68
C ARG A 80 -7.73 -2.12 -1.24
N HIS A 81 -7.51 -0.87 -0.89
CA HIS A 81 -7.13 -0.45 0.45
C HIS A 81 -8.08 0.64 0.94
N ALA A 82 -8.36 0.64 2.24
CA ALA A 82 -9.08 1.71 2.91
C ALA A 82 -8.28 2.18 4.13
N LEU A 83 -8.17 3.50 4.28
CA LEU A 83 -7.55 4.15 5.41
C LEU A 83 -8.62 4.59 6.39
N PHE A 84 -8.56 4.01 7.57
CA PHE A 84 -9.42 4.34 8.69
C PHE A 84 -8.71 5.29 9.66
N ALA A 85 -9.45 6.22 10.24
CA ALA A 85 -8.97 7.11 11.29
C ALA A 85 -9.87 7.01 12.54
N ALA A 86 -9.27 6.71 13.68
CA ALA A 86 -10.00 6.59 14.94
C ALA A 86 -10.66 7.91 15.38
N HIS A 87 -11.74 7.77 16.15
CA HIS A 87 -12.27 8.82 17.02
C HIS A 87 -11.76 8.60 18.43
N GLY A 88 -10.88 9.49 18.92
CA GLY A 88 -10.28 9.34 20.25
C GLY A 88 -9.32 8.15 20.35
N GLN A 89 -9.44 7.35 21.42
CA GLN A 89 -8.58 6.17 21.67
C GLN A 89 -9.18 4.85 21.18
N ASN A 90 -10.27 4.89 20.41
CA ASN A 90 -10.94 3.69 19.92
C ASN A 90 -10.18 3.03 18.76
N ASP A 91 -10.53 1.78 18.46
CA ASP A 91 -10.01 1.06 17.31
C ASP A 91 -10.38 1.80 16.00
N PRO A 92 -9.40 2.13 15.12
CA PRO A 92 -9.65 2.83 13.87
C PRO A 92 -10.69 2.15 12.98
N LEU A 93 -10.84 0.82 13.02
CA LEU A 93 -11.82 0.11 12.18
C LEU A 93 -13.27 0.55 12.39
N TYR A 94 -13.58 1.12 13.56
CA TYR A 94 -14.90 1.69 13.87
C TYR A 94 -14.97 3.21 13.66
N GLY A 95 -13.89 3.82 13.14
CA GLY A 95 -13.80 5.23 12.84
C GLY A 95 -14.17 5.59 11.40
N ASP A 96 -13.72 6.76 10.94
CA ASP A 96 -14.03 7.26 9.60
C ASP A 96 -13.10 6.64 8.55
N ILE A 97 -13.64 6.33 7.38
CA ILE A 97 -12.83 6.10 6.18
C ILE A 97 -12.39 7.46 5.64
N VAL A 98 -11.09 7.74 5.72
CA VAL A 98 -10.52 9.04 5.32
C VAL A 98 -9.86 9.01 3.95
N ALA A 99 -9.48 7.83 3.47
CA ALA A 99 -9.00 7.62 2.10
C ALA A 99 -9.24 6.18 1.65
N ASP A 100 -9.26 5.96 0.34
CA ASP A 100 -9.36 4.65 -0.28
C ASP A 100 -8.55 4.60 -1.57
N HIS A 101 -7.91 3.45 -1.81
CA HIS A 101 -7.11 3.18 -3.00
C HIS A 101 -7.67 1.95 -3.70
N ALA A 102 -7.83 2.04 -5.02
CA ALA A 102 -8.20 0.92 -5.86
C ALA A 102 -7.63 1.11 -7.28
N TYR A 103 -7.43 0.00 -7.99
CA TYR A 103 -7.24 0.04 -9.43
C TYR A 103 -8.63 0.14 -10.09
N TRP A 104 -8.85 1.19 -10.87
CA TRP A 104 -10.15 1.55 -11.46
C TRP A 104 -10.00 1.84 -12.95
N ASP A 105 -10.79 1.17 -13.78
CA ASP A 105 -10.78 1.30 -15.25
C ASP A 105 -11.67 2.42 -15.80
N GLY A 106 -12.44 3.11 -14.98
CA GLY A 106 -13.23 4.25 -15.45
C GLY A 106 -14.57 3.86 -16.07
N PHE A 107 -14.88 2.57 -16.26
CA PHE A 107 -16.04 2.14 -17.03
C PHE A 107 -17.11 1.44 -16.17
N PRO A 108 -18.40 1.75 -16.40
CA PRO A 108 -19.52 1.07 -15.73
C PRO A 108 -19.71 -0.37 -16.23
N SER A 109 -19.21 -0.70 -17.43
CA SER A 109 -19.09 -2.07 -17.91
C SER A 109 -17.77 -2.64 -17.43
N CYS A 110 -17.80 -3.57 -16.47
CA CYS A 110 -16.64 -4.28 -15.92
C CYS A 110 -15.95 -5.21 -16.97
N SER A 111 -15.69 -4.73 -18.18
CA SER A 111 -14.96 -5.44 -19.21
C SER A 111 -13.61 -4.77 -19.40
N PHE A 112 -12.59 -5.31 -18.73
CA PHE A 112 -11.21 -4.94 -18.98
C PHE A 112 -10.89 -5.17 -20.46
N THR A 113 -10.30 -4.18 -21.12
CA THR A 113 -9.81 -4.31 -22.48
C THR A 113 -8.38 -3.80 -22.53
N LEU A 114 -7.55 -4.36 -23.42
CA LEU A 114 -6.14 -3.95 -23.58
C LEU A 114 -5.95 -2.47 -24.00
N VAL A 115 -7.03 -1.76 -24.34
CA VAL A 115 -7.02 -0.35 -24.77
C VAL A 115 -7.51 0.62 -23.68
N ASN A 116 -8.19 0.13 -22.63
CA ASN A 116 -8.66 0.93 -21.50
C ASN A 116 -8.26 0.23 -20.20
N LEU A 117 -7.14 0.69 -19.65
CA LEU A 117 -6.51 0.06 -18.52
C LEU A 117 -6.99 0.70 -17.21
N PRO A 118 -7.17 -0.08 -16.14
CA PRO A 118 -7.38 0.46 -14.82
C PRO A 118 -6.19 1.29 -14.36
N ASP A 119 -6.46 2.58 -14.15
CA ASP A 119 -5.56 3.50 -13.50
C ASP A 119 -5.60 3.25 -11.98
N GLU A 120 -4.44 3.40 -11.36
CA GLU A 120 -4.36 3.42 -9.90
C GLU A 120 -5.02 4.71 -9.40
N ALA A 121 -6.14 4.57 -8.68
CA ALA A 121 -6.89 5.68 -8.13
C ALA A 121 -6.75 5.72 -6.60
N LEU A 122 -6.43 6.90 -6.09
CA LEU A 122 -6.47 7.23 -4.67
C LEU A 122 -7.50 8.33 -4.46
N HIS A 123 -8.53 8.04 -3.68
CA HIS A 123 -9.52 9.01 -3.27
C HIS A 123 -9.30 9.40 -1.81
N ILE A 124 -9.11 10.70 -1.56
CA ILE A 124 -8.99 11.25 -0.20
C ILE A 124 -10.35 11.83 0.16
N ARG A 125 -11.04 11.18 1.09
CA ARG A 125 -12.41 11.52 1.51
C ARG A 125 -12.45 12.67 2.50
N SER A 126 -11.43 12.76 3.35
CA SER A 126 -11.38 13.77 4.41
C SER A 126 -10.44 14.91 4.04
N SER A 127 -10.96 16.14 4.03
CA SER A 127 -10.17 17.35 3.84
C SER A 127 -9.26 17.70 5.03
N THR A 128 -9.44 17.02 6.17
CA THR A 128 -8.65 17.25 7.40
C THR A 128 -7.36 16.44 7.44
N VAL A 129 -7.22 15.44 6.57
CA VAL A 129 -6.05 14.58 6.52
C VAL A 129 -5.07 15.11 5.48
N ASP A 130 -3.79 15.19 5.85
CA ASP A 130 -2.72 15.59 4.94
C ASP A 130 -2.60 14.59 3.78
N PRO A 131 -2.78 15.01 2.51
CA PRO A 131 -2.61 14.13 1.36
C PRO A 131 -1.24 13.45 1.30
N ALA A 132 -0.18 14.14 1.75
CA ALA A 132 1.16 13.58 1.72
C ALA A 132 1.33 12.44 2.73
N LEU A 133 0.67 12.50 3.89
CA LEU A 133 0.59 11.41 4.86
C LEU A 133 -0.08 10.17 4.24
N VAL A 134 -1.23 10.37 3.58
CA VAL A 134 -1.98 9.29 2.93
C VAL A 134 -1.11 8.60 1.88
N ILE A 135 -0.50 9.38 0.98
CA ILE A 135 0.35 8.85 -0.09
C ILE A 135 1.57 8.11 0.47
N ALA A 136 2.27 8.73 1.43
CA ALA A 136 3.48 8.14 2.00
C ALA A 136 3.18 6.82 2.73
N THR A 137 2.10 6.75 3.51
CA THR A 137 1.73 5.54 4.25
C THR A 137 1.17 4.44 3.35
N LEU A 138 0.46 4.79 2.28
CA LEU A 138 0.05 3.83 1.26
C LEU A 138 1.27 3.20 0.57
N GLN A 139 2.28 3.99 0.22
CA GLN A 139 3.52 3.48 -0.37
C GLN A 139 4.21 2.47 0.57
N ILE A 140 4.23 2.75 1.87
CA ILE A 140 4.79 1.84 2.88
C ILE A 140 4.04 0.51 2.92
N LEU A 141 2.70 0.54 2.98
CA LEU A 141 1.88 -0.67 2.95
C LEU A 141 2.20 -1.50 1.69
N LYS A 142 2.18 -0.83 0.54
CA LYS A 142 2.42 -1.42 -0.77
C LYS A 142 3.81 -2.08 -0.86
N ASP A 143 4.84 -1.47 -0.29
CA ASP A 143 6.19 -2.03 -0.23
C ASP A 143 6.25 -3.27 0.68
N TRP A 144 5.54 -3.26 1.81
CA TRP A 144 5.45 -4.43 2.70
C TRP A 144 4.76 -5.62 2.05
N GLU A 145 3.64 -5.38 1.40
CA GLU A 145 2.91 -6.39 0.66
C GLU A 145 3.79 -7.00 -0.45
N ARG A 146 4.60 -6.17 -1.12
CA ARG A 146 5.61 -6.64 -2.07
C ARG A 146 6.70 -7.48 -1.40
N HIS A 147 7.15 -7.10 -0.20
CA HIS A 147 8.09 -7.91 0.58
C HIS A 147 7.51 -9.28 0.97
N THR A 148 6.23 -9.33 1.34
CA THR A 148 5.52 -10.58 1.64
C THR A 148 5.53 -11.51 0.43
N MET A 149 5.16 -11.00 -0.75
CA MET A 149 5.20 -11.81 -1.99
C MET A 149 6.61 -12.27 -2.38
N ARG A 150 7.65 -11.43 -2.19
CA ARG A 150 9.04 -11.83 -2.42
C ARG A 150 9.46 -12.99 -1.51
N ARG A 151 8.97 -13.00 -0.26
CA ARG A 151 9.22 -14.09 0.68
C ARG A 151 8.49 -15.36 0.25
N GLU A 152 7.24 -15.27 -0.19
CA GLU A 152 6.51 -16.42 -0.74
C GLU A 152 7.23 -17.02 -1.94
N LYS A 153 7.71 -16.19 -2.88
CA LYS A 153 8.53 -16.63 -4.02
C LYS A 153 9.80 -17.37 -3.59
N ALA A 154 10.43 -16.94 -2.50
CA ALA A 154 11.63 -17.60 -1.98
C ALA A 154 11.32 -18.97 -1.34
N ILE A 155 10.12 -19.15 -0.81
CA ILE A 155 9.66 -20.40 -0.17
C ILE A 155 9.18 -21.40 -1.21
N ASP A 156 8.34 -20.98 -2.15
CA ASP A 156 7.80 -21.82 -3.23
C ASP A 156 7.88 -21.11 -4.59
N PRO A 157 9.04 -21.18 -5.27
CA PRO A 157 9.22 -20.51 -6.55
C PRO A 157 8.33 -21.08 -7.65
N ASN A 158 8.01 -22.38 -7.62
CA ASN A 158 7.20 -23.05 -8.64
C ASN A 158 5.71 -22.69 -8.50
N GLY A 159 5.19 -22.69 -7.27
CA GLY A 159 3.82 -22.25 -6.99
C GLY A 159 3.62 -20.76 -7.29
N PHE A 160 4.65 -19.95 -7.04
CA PHE A 160 4.68 -18.55 -7.42
C PHE A 160 4.65 -18.38 -8.95
N GLU A 161 5.48 -19.11 -9.70
CA GLU A 161 5.50 -19.07 -11.18
C GLU A 161 4.15 -19.48 -11.78
N PHE A 162 3.53 -20.55 -11.26
CA PHE A 162 2.20 -20.96 -11.72
C PHE A 162 1.15 -19.87 -11.48
N SER A 163 1.20 -19.21 -10.33
CA SER A 163 0.30 -18.12 -9.97
C SER A 163 0.54 -16.88 -10.85
N GLU A 164 1.79 -16.58 -11.17
CA GLU A 164 2.20 -15.54 -12.13
C GLU A 164 1.64 -15.83 -13.53
N ILE A 165 1.81 -17.05 -14.04
CA ILE A 165 1.25 -17.46 -15.35
C ILE A 165 -0.27 -17.31 -15.35
N ARG A 166 -0.94 -17.69 -14.25
CA ARG A 166 -2.39 -17.54 -14.10
C ARG A 166 -2.80 -16.06 -14.07
N ALA A 167 -2.07 -15.22 -13.36
CA ALA A 167 -2.32 -13.78 -13.30
C ALA A 167 -2.18 -13.11 -14.68
N ARG A 168 -1.18 -13.51 -15.48
CA ARG A 168 -0.94 -13.04 -16.86
C ARG A 168 -2.07 -13.39 -17.84
N LYS A 169 -2.98 -14.29 -17.48
CA LYS A 169 -4.17 -14.54 -18.32
C LYS A 169 -5.16 -13.37 -18.25
N GLY A 170 -5.14 -12.57 -17.17
CA GLY A 170 -5.98 -11.38 -17.03
C GLY A 170 -5.25 -10.09 -17.41
N ASP A 171 -6.00 -9.07 -17.85
CA ASP A 171 -5.43 -7.84 -18.43
C ASP A 171 -4.53 -7.07 -17.46
N LEU A 172 -5.00 -6.83 -16.24
CA LEU A 172 -4.19 -6.21 -15.18
C LEU A 172 -2.86 -6.97 -14.97
N GLY A 173 -2.87 -8.30 -15.08
CA GLY A 173 -1.70 -9.14 -14.73
C GLY A 173 -0.66 -9.18 -15.85
N ARG A 174 -1.09 -8.87 -17.08
CA ARG A 174 -0.19 -8.62 -18.22
C ARG A 174 0.54 -7.29 -18.07
N LEU A 175 -0.08 -6.31 -17.41
CA LEU A 175 0.42 -4.93 -17.30
C LEU A 175 1.24 -4.69 -16.05
N SER A 176 0.79 -5.24 -14.92
CA SER A 176 1.43 -5.06 -13.64
C SER A 176 2.76 -5.77 -13.52
N TYR A 177 3.13 -6.62 -14.48
CA TYR A 177 4.24 -7.54 -14.27
C TYR A 177 5.63 -6.87 -14.28
N TRP A 178 6.05 -6.47 -13.07
CA TRP A 178 7.33 -6.75 -12.44
C TRP A 178 8.52 -6.70 -13.41
N LYS A 179 8.82 -5.51 -13.90
CA LYS A 179 10.18 -5.22 -14.36
C LYS A 179 11.13 -5.50 -13.19
N SER A 180 11.79 -6.65 -13.24
CA SER A 180 13.09 -6.88 -12.59
C SER A 180 14.07 -5.81 -13.04
#